data_AF-A0A1G9PJ20-F1
#
_entry.id   AF-A0A1G9PJ20-F1
#
_cell.length_a   1.000
_cell.length_b   1.000
_cell.length_c   1.000
_cell.angle_alpha   90.00
_cell.angle_beta   90.00
_cell.angle_gamma   90.00
#
_symmetry.space_group_name_H-M   'P 1'
#
loop_
_entity.id
_entity.type
_entity.pdbx_description
1 polymer ?
#
loop_
_entity_poly.entity_id
_entity_poly.type
_entity_poly.pdbx_seq_one_letter_code
_entity_poly.pdbx_strand_id
1 'polypeptide(L)'
;MKILISLFLYIAIINISTAGELTKKLSPSIFGSEEIVFSYRPVDGDERSLTAALFLKNGQRMNLPVQCDPEGGEPSLSDSYSVKLSDGSEALIITCSYHLDHSGLGIKGVQYTSFVLAETSSSLERKESLEGLISGYEGTTEEGAKDYFFYNTKELATQKLKDGEVDSPALIHRVLLSRLADHDYEAITSYVSDEDIRTTITRTPISKADVTSYNDIGFALAEVGKFDLALHVLRNVENIAPDRTVLMLNLADTLWAKEQQKEAKPYYKKYYIKMKSAGKEKSIPTRVMERLKQ
;
A
#
# COMPACT_ATOMS: atom_id res chain seq x y z
N MET A 1 -48.58 -35.46 -54.33
CA MET A 1 -48.58 -36.27 -53.09
C MET A 1 -47.16 -36.27 -52.54
N LYS A 2 -47.02 -35.96 -51.25
CA LYS A 2 -45.80 -35.82 -50.41
C LYS A 2 -45.07 -34.48 -50.46
N ILE A 3 -45.50 -33.61 -49.54
CA ILE A 3 -44.74 -32.45 -49.03
C ILE A 3 -43.72 -33.00 -48.02
N LEU A 4 -42.44 -32.79 -48.25
CA LEU A 4 -41.37 -33.09 -47.30
C LEU A 4 -41.17 -31.85 -46.41
N ILE A 5 -41.68 -31.89 -45.18
CA ILE A 5 -41.41 -30.87 -44.17
C ILE A 5 -40.07 -31.23 -43.52
N SER A 6 -39.02 -30.48 -43.85
CA SER A 6 -37.73 -30.59 -43.18
C SER A 6 -37.83 -29.95 -41.80
N LEU A 7 -37.90 -30.77 -40.76
CA LEU A 7 -37.89 -30.35 -39.37
C LEU A 7 -36.46 -29.91 -39.01
N PHE A 8 -36.19 -28.60 -39.05
CA PHE A 8 -34.97 -28.04 -38.49
C PHE A 8 -35.04 -28.12 -36.96
N LEU A 9 -34.34 -29.11 -36.39
CA LEU A 9 -34.14 -29.21 -34.95
C LEU A 9 -33.15 -28.11 -34.55
N TYR A 10 -33.66 -26.99 -34.05
CA TYR A 10 -32.85 -25.94 -33.45
C TYR A 10 -32.31 -26.46 -32.12
N ILE A 11 -31.09 -26.99 -32.12
CA ILE A 11 -30.36 -27.28 -30.88
C ILE A 11 -29.97 -25.93 -30.30
N ALA A 12 -30.76 -25.44 -29.35
CA ALA A 12 -30.36 -24.34 -28.49
C ALA A 12 -29.17 -24.82 -27.66
N ILE A 13 -27.96 -24.39 -28.04
CA ILE A 13 -26.77 -24.53 -27.19
C ILE A 13 -26.99 -23.57 -26.02
N ILE A 14 -27.51 -24.12 -24.93
CA ILE A 14 -27.51 -23.42 -23.64
C ILE A 14 -26.03 -23.36 -23.23
N ASN A 15 -25.40 -22.20 -23.43
CA ASN A 15 -24.16 -21.88 -22.74
C ASN A 15 -24.49 -21.79 -21.25
N ILE A 16 -24.39 -22.92 -20.55
CA ILE A 16 -24.31 -22.92 -19.10
C ILE A 16 -22.94 -22.32 -18.79
N SER A 17 -22.90 -21.03 -18.46
CA SER A 17 -21.68 -20.41 -17.94
C SER A 17 -21.37 -21.08 -16.60
N THR A 18 -20.52 -22.10 -16.60
CA THR A 18 -19.81 -22.52 -15.40
C THR A 18 -19.08 -21.30 -14.87
N ALA A 19 -19.31 -20.92 -13.61
CA ALA A 19 -18.60 -19.83 -12.95
C ALA A 19 -17.09 -19.97 -13.25
N GLY A 20 -16.55 -19.02 -14.02
CA GLY A 20 -15.22 -19.15 -14.60
C GLY A 20 -14.16 -19.16 -13.52
N GLU A 21 -13.28 -20.15 -13.55
CA GLU A 21 -12.07 -20.12 -12.74
C GLU A 21 -11.17 -18.97 -13.20
N LEU A 22 -10.53 -18.28 -12.25
CA LEU A 22 -9.53 -17.26 -12.52
C LEU A 22 -8.13 -17.85 -12.34
N THR A 23 -7.36 -17.92 -13.41
CA THR A 23 -5.96 -18.38 -13.37
C THR A 23 -5.01 -17.18 -13.33
N LYS A 24 -4.06 -17.17 -12.38
CA LYS A 24 -2.97 -16.20 -12.32
C LYS A 24 -1.61 -16.91 -12.38
N LYS A 25 -0.66 -16.28 -13.07
CA LYS A 25 0.73 -16.74 -13.08
C LYS A 25 1.44 -16.33 -11.80
N LEU A 26 2.24 -17.24 -11.26
CA LEU A 26 3.10 -17.01 -10.12
C LEU A 26 4.51 -16.68 -10.60
N SER A 27 5.04 -15.56 -10.11
CA SER A 27 6.43 -15.18 -10.32
C SER A 27 6.97 -14.55 -9.03
N PRO A 28 7.93 -15.20 -8.34
CA PRO A 28 8.51 -16.52 -8.65
C PRO A 28 7.52 -17.69 -8.52
N SER A 29 7.88 -18.88 -9.02
CA SER A 29 7.14 -20.12 -8.76
C SER A 29 7.24 -20.51 -7.30
N ILE A 30 6.22 -21.14 -6.74
CA ILE A 30 6.22 -21.64 -5.36
C ILE A 30 5.70 -23.07 -5.31
N PHE A 31 6.26 -23.91 -4.45
CA PHE A 31 5.84 -25.30 -4.27
C PHE A 31 5.73 -26.06 -5.61
N GLY A 32 6.71 -25.86 -6.49
CA GLY A 32 6.77 -26.47 -7.82
C GLY A 32 5.70 -26.01 -8.81
N SER A 33 4.93 -24.95 -8.51
CA SER A 33 3.82 -24.45 -9.31
C SER A 33 4.10 -23.08 -9.90
N GLU A 34 3.70 -22.88 -11.16
CA GLU A 34 3.84 -21.62 -11.89
C GLU A 34 2.50 -20.88 -12.05
N GLU A 35 1.40 -21.52 -11.65
CA GLU A 35 0.05 -20.98 -11.76
C GLU A 35 -0.78 -21.32 -10.51
N ILE A 36 -1.63 -20.37 -10.14
CA ILE A 36 -2.66 -20.50 -9.12
C ILE A 36 -4.02 -20.29 -9.77
N VAL A 37 -5.01 -21.04 -9.30
CA VAL A 37 -6.38 -20.98 -9.78
C VAL A 37 -7.33 -20.69 -8.65
N PHE A 38 -8.17 -19.69 -8.88
CA PHE A 38 -9.20 -19.23 -7.97
C PHE A 38 -10.58 -19.65 -8.48
N SER A 39 -11.42 -20.12 -7.57
CA SER A 39 -12.76 -20.59 -7.89
C SER A 39 -13.75 -20.09 -6.85
N TYR A 40 -14.85 -19.51 -7.33
CA TYR A 40 -16.00 -19.19 -6.50
C TYR A 40 -16.80 -20.46 -6.21
N ARG A 41 -16.99 -20.79 -4.94
CA ARG A 41 -17.76 -21.95 -4.49
C ARG A 41 -19.02 -21.49 -3.78
N PRO A 42 -20.19 -22.06 -4.10
CA PRO A 42 -21.40 -21.81 -3.34
C PRO A 42 -21.16 -22.17 -1.87
N VAL A 43 -21.64 -21.32 -0.97
CA VAL A 43 -21.67 -21.59 0.47
C VAL A 43 -23.14 -21.80 0.87
N ASP A 44 -23.73 -20.89 1.63
CA ASP A 44 -25.14 -20.89 1.99
C ASP A 44 -25.93 -19.85 1.18
N GLY A 45 -27.11 -20.22 0.67
CA GLY A 45 -27.94 -19.32 -0.14
C GLY A 45 -27.30 -18.98 -1.50
N ASP A 46 -27.36 -17.71 -1.88
CA ASP A 46 -26.77 -17.18 -3.14
C ASP A 46 -25.31 -16.73 -2.97
N GLU A 47 -24.75 -16.90 -1.77
CA GLU A 47 -23.42 -16.44 -1.41
C GLU A 47 -22.32 -17.41 -1.89
N ARG A 48 -21.15 -16.85 -2.21
CA ARG A 48 -20.02 -17.61 -2.76
C ARG A 48 -18.72 -17.25 -2.06
N SER A 49 -17.95 -18.26 -1.65
CA SER A 49 -16.60 -18.08 -1.14
C SER A 49 -15.57 -18.16 -2.26
N LEU A 50 -14.51 -17.37 -2.15
CA LEU A 50 -13.36 -17.50 -3.04
C LEU A 50 -12.38 -18.51 -2.46
N THR A 51 -12.07 -19.55 -3.22
CA THR A 51 -11.10 -20.60 -2.86
C THR A 51 -9.93 -20.61 -3.82
N ALA A 52 -8.78 -21.14 -3.40
CA ALA A 52 -7.58 -21.19 -4.20
C ALA A 52 -6.96 -22.59 -4.30
N ALA A 53 -6.33 -22.90 -5.43
CA ALA A 53 -5.60 -24.13 -5.64
C ALA A 53 -4.37 -23.91 -6.54
N LEU A 54 -3.29 -24.66 -6.30
CA LEU A 54 -2.14 -24.72 -7.18
C LEU A 54 -2.29 -25.85 -8.21
N PHE A 55 -1.83 -25.60 -9.43
CA PHE A 55 -1.60 -26.65 -10.42
C PHE A 55 -0.13 -27.05 -10.40
N LEU A 56 0.13 -28.23 -9.84
CA LEU A 56 1.47 -28.79 -9.74
C LEU A 56 1.95 -29.26 -11.14
N LYS A 57 3.26 -29.28 -11.36
CA LYS A 57 3.88 -29.74 -12.63
C LYS A 57 3.49 -31.15 -13.06
N ASN A 58 3.09 -32.01 -12.12
CA ASN A 58 2.61 -33.36 -12.41
C ASN A 58 1.13 -33.41 -12.86
N GLY A 59 0.48 -32.26 -13.03
CA GLY A 59 -0.93 -32.12 -13.41
C GLY A 59 -1.92 -32.24 -12.24
N GLN A 60 -1.45 -32.47 -11.02
CA GLN A 60 -2.29 -32.55 -9.83
C GLN A 60 -2.70 -31.16 -9.35
N ARG A 61 -3.96 -31.03 -8.96
CA ARG A 61 -4.49 -29.85 -8.28
C ARG A 61 -4.32 -29.99 -6.76
N MET A 62 -3.64 -29.04 -6.13
CA MET A 62 -3.50 -28.94 -4.68
C MET A 62 -4.40 -27.81 -4.19
N ASN A 63 -5.47 -28.14 -3.44
CA ASN A 63 -6.28 -27.11 -2.80
C ASN A 63 -5.46 -26.44 -1.68
N LEU A 64 -5.49 -25.11 -1.63
CA LEU A 64 -4.85 -24.33 -0.58
C LEU A 64 -5.82 -24.16 0.59
N PRO A 65 -5.32 -24.01 1.84
CA PRO A 65 -6.15 -23.71 3.00
C PRO A 65 -6.56 -22.22 3.01
N VAL A 66 -7.16 -21.76 1.91
CA VAL A 66 -7.60 -20.38 1.69
C VAL A 66 -9.07 -20.41 1.29
N GLN A 67 -9.87 -19.75 2.11
CA GLN A 67 -11.29 -19.57 1.91
C GLN A 67 -11.65 -18.16 2.37
N CYS A 68 -12.03 -17.33 1.40
CA CYS A 68 -12.55 -16.00 1.66
C CYS A 68 -14.07 -16.11 1.67
N ASP A 69 -14.65 -16.14 2.86
CA ASP A 69 -16.09 -16.23 3.03
C ASP A 69 -16.74 -14.85 2.89
N PRO A 70 -17.98 -14.76 2.41
CA PRO A 70 -18.69 -13.48 2.30
C PRO A 70 -18.83 -12.76 3.64
N GLU A 71 -18.47 -11.48 3.66
CA GLU A 71 -18.51 -10.62 4.84
C GLU A 71 -19.41 -9.40 4.54
N GLY A 72 -20.73 -9.60 4.42
CA GLY A 72 -21.64 -8.52 4.01
C GLY A 72 -21.53 -8.09 2.54
N GLY A 73 -20.71 -8.82 1.76
CA GLY A 73 -20.50 -8.66 0.33
C GLY A 73 -19.74 -9.85 -0.25
N GLU A 74 -19.78 -10.02 -1.58
CA GLU A 74 -19.06 -11.11 -2.23
C GLU A 74 -17.54 -10.85 -2.25
N PRO A 75 -16.70 -11.82 -1.85
CA PRO A 75 -15.24 -11.69 -1.88
C PRO A 75 -14.73 -11.41 -3.29
N SER A 76 -13.76 -10.52 -3.40
CA SER A 76 -12.98 -10.27 -4.61
C SER A 76 -11.51 -10.58 -4.40
N LEU A 77 -10.81 -11.01 -5.44
CA LEU A 77 -9.36 -11.19 -5.37
C LEU A 77 -8.66 -9.83 -5.57
N SER A 78 -8.08 -9.28 -4.51
CA SER A 78 -7.28 -8.05 -4.58
C SER A 78 -5.91 -8.33 -5.20
N ASP A 79 -5.16 -9.29 -4.65
CA ASP A 79 -3.85 -9.67 -5.17
C ASP A 79 -3.47 -11.12 -4.86
N SER A 80 -2.52 -11.66 -5.61
CA SER A 80 -1.87 -12.93 -5.31
C SER A 80 -0.46 -12.98 -5.89
N TYR A 81 0.55 -13.22 -5.06
CA TYR A 81 1.94 -13.26 -5.50
C TYR A 81 2.84 -14.05 -4.54
N SER A 82 3.96 -14.55 -5.06
CA SER A 82 5.00 -15.18 -4.25
C SER A 82 6.04 -14.16 -3.80
N VAL A 83 6.59 -14.34 -2.60
CA VAL A 83 7.57 -13.46 -1.98
C VAL A 83 8.51 -14.25 -1.08
N LYS A 84 9.76 -13.81 -0.98
CA LYS A 84 10.70 -14.33 0.01
C LYS A 84 10.57 -13.56 1.32
N LEU A 85 10.28 -14.28 2.41
CA LEU A 85 10.17 -13.74 3.77
C LEU A 85 11.55 -13.44 4.37
N SER A 86 11.55 -12.74 5.50
CA SER A 86 12.77 -12.32 6.21
C SER A 86 13.59 -13.50 6.76
N ASP A 87 12.94 -14.61 7.10
CA ASP A 87 13.60 -15.87 7.50
C ASP A 87 14.17 -16.67 6.31
N GLY A 88 13.96 -16.17 5.08
CA GLY A 88 14.44 -16.77 3.85
C GLY A 88 13.51 -17.83 3.25
N SER A 89 12.37 -18.14 3.89
CA SER A 89 11.34 -18.99 3.29
C SER A 89 10.63 -18.29 2.14
N GLU A 90 10.19 -19.05 1.13
CA GLU A 90 9.28 -18.56 0.10
C GLU A 90 7.84 -18.62 0.64
N ALA A 91 7.02 -17.63 0.35
CA ALA A 91 5.63 -17.59 0.75
C ALA A 91 4.73 -17.12 -0.38
N LEU A 92 3.52 -17.68 -0.43
CA LEU A 92 2.44 -17.24 -1.30
C LEU A 92 1.51 -16.33 -0.52
N ILE A 93 1.32 -15.12 -1.03
CA ILE A 93 0.38 -14.13 -0.50
C ILE A 93 -0.86 -14.17 -1.37
N ILE A 94 -2.03 -14.23 -0.73
CA ILE A 94 -3.34 -14.08 -1.37
C ILE A 94 -4.12 -13.06 -0.55
N THR A 95 -4.56 -11.97 -1.17
CA THR A 95 -5.35 -10.95 -0.50
C THR A 95 -6.74 -10.89 -1.12
N CYS A 96 -7.74 -11.13 -0.30
CA CYS A 96 -9.14 -10.93 -0.62
C CYS A 96 -9.58 -9.53 -0.19
N SER A 97 -10.51 -8.95 -0.92
CA SER A 97 -11.16 -7.70 -0.58
C SER A 97 -12.68 -7.84 -0.56
N TYR A 98 -13.33 -7.09 0.33
CA TYR A 98 -14.77 -7.06 0.51
C TYR A 98 -15.24 -5.61 0.52
N HIS A 99 -16.11 -5.25 -0.42
CA HIS A 99 -16.74 -3.95 -0.42
C HIS A 99 -17.92 -3.96 0.56
N LEU A 100 -17.78 -3.21 1.64
CA LEU A 100 -18.78 -3.10 2.69
C LEU A 100 -19.59 -1.82 2.49
N ASP A 101 -20.91 -1.95 2.43
CA ASP A 101 -21.82 -0.80 2.43
C ASP A 101 -23.01 -1.07 3.37
N HIS A 102 -22.81 -0.72 4.64
CA HIS A 102 -23.85 -0.63 5.64
C HIS A 102 -24.07 0.84 5.99
N SER A 103 -24.47 1.64 4.98
CA SER A 103 -24.75 3.07 5.13
C SER A 103 -25.71 3.40 6.29
N GLY A 104 -26.65 2.50 6.63
CA GLY A 104 -27.55 2.66 7.78
C GLY A 104 -26.86 2.56 9.15
N LEU A 105 -25.66 1.97 9.20
CA LEU A 105 -24.80 1.89 10.37
C LEU A 105 -23.57 2.80 10.25
N GLY A 106 -23.43 3.60 9.19
CA GLY A 106 -22.25 4.45 8.98
C GLY A 106 -21.01 3.72 8.45
N ILE A 107 -21.06 2.40 8.24
CA ILE A 107 -19.92 1.62 7.74
C ILE A 107 -19.93 1.62 6.21
N LYS A 108 -18.85 2.13 5.62
CA LYS A 108 -18.62 2.07 4.18
C LYS A 108 -17.13 2.03 3.85
N GLY A 109 -16.68 0.98 3.18
CA GLY A 109 -15.25 0.80 2.95
C GLY A 109 -14.88 -0.50 2.26
N VAL A 110 -13.61 -0.86 2.39
CA VAL A 110 -13.03 -2.09 1.88
C VAL A 110 -12.32 -2.81 3.02
N GLN A 111 -12.75 -4.03 3.32
CA GLN A 111 -12.01 -4.95 4.19
C GLN A 111 -11.01 -5.72 3.33
N TYR A 112 -9.76 -5.80 3.77
CA TYR A 112 -8.71 -6.61 3.15
C TYR A 112 -8.32 -7.74 4.10
N THR A 113 -8.39 -8.97 3.60
CA THR A 113 -8.00 -10.18 4.36
C THR A 113 -6.94 -10.92 3.58
N SER A 114 -5.74 -11.00 4.14
CA SER A 114 -4.57 -11.60 3.51
C SER A 114 -4.23 -12.95 4.13
N PHE A 115 -3.85 -13.90 3.28
CA PHE A 115 -3.34 -15.21 3.65
C PHE A 115 -1.85 -15.29 3.30
N VAL A 116 -1.04 -15.78 4.25
CA VAL A 116 0.41 -15.92 4.09
C VAL A 116 0.76 -17.39 4.22
N LEU A 117 1.03 -18.03 3.10
CA LEU A 117 1.32 -19.46 3.01
C LEU A 117 2.82 -19.69 2.79
N ALA A 118 3.57 -19.99 3.84
CA ALA A 118 5.00 -20.25 3.73
C ALA A 118 5.27 -21.69 3.25
N GLU A 119 6.22 -21.84 2.33
CA GLU A 119 6.68 -23.10 1.80
C GLU A 119 7.55 -23.84 2.81
N THR A 120 7.17 -25.08 3.09
CA THR A 120 7.96 -26.07 3.82
C THR A 120 8.44 -27.15 2.85
N SER A 121 9.20 -28.12 3.36
CA SER A 121 9.68 -29.24 2.52
C SER A 121 8.57 -30.12 1.93
N SER A 122 7.35 -30.08 2.49
CA SER A 122 6.26 -30.98 2.10
C SER A 122 4.88 -30.32 1.98
N SER A 123 4.72 -29.06 2.40
CA SER A 123 3.42 -28.39 2.41
C SER A 123 3.53 -26.86 2.36
N LEU A 124 2.39 -26.20 2.21
CA LEU A 124 2.23 -24.76 2.41
C LEU A 124 1.49 -24.52 3.73
N GLU A 125 2.14 -23.84 4.67
CA GLU A 125 1.61 -23.58 6.01
C GLU A 125 1.20 -22.12 6.17
N ARG A 126 0.03 -21.88 6.77
CA ARG A 126 -0.40 -20.52 7.13
C ARG A 126 0.48 -19.92 8.20
N LYS A 127 0.80 -18.64 8.05
CA LYS A 127 1.53 -17.81 9.02
C LYS A 127 0.61 -16.70 9.51
N GLU A 128 -0.35 -17.06 10.37
CA GLU A 128 -1.40 -16.16 10.88
C GLU A 128 -0.83 -14.87 11.51
N SER A 129 0.32 -14.96 12.19
CA SER A 129 1.00 -13.77 12.73
C SER A 129 1.39 -12.74 11.67
N LEU A 130 1.70 -13.19 10.44
CA LEU A 130 2.03 -12.32 9.31
C LEU A 130 0.79 -11.85 8.56
N GLU A 131 -0.28 -12.66 8.56
CA GLU A 131 -1.56 -12.32 7.92
C GLU A 131 -2.16 -11.04 8.53
N GLY A 132 -2.11 -10.92 9.86
CA GLY A 132 -2.59 -9.73 10.57
C GLY A 132 -1.84 -8.44 10.20
N LEU A 133 -0.56 -8.52 9.84
CA LEU A 133 0.25 -7.34 9.49
C LEU A 133 -0.20 -6.68 8.17
N ILE A 134 -0.81 -7.45 7.28
CA ILE A 134 -1.21 -7.03 5.93
C ILE A 134 -2.69 -7.28 5.66
N SER A 135 -3.49 -7.31 6.72
CA SER A 135 -4.96 -7.30 6.68
C SER A 135 -5.46 -6.06 7.39
N GLY A 136 -6.61 -5.53 6.99
CA GLY A 136 -7.16 -4.33 7.61
C GLY A 136 -8.31 -3.73 6.83
N TYR A 137 -8.92 -2.71 7.42
CA TYR A 137 -10.07 -2.02 6.89
C TYR A 137 -9.71 -0.58 6.46
N GLU A 138 -10.24 -0.15 5.32
CA GLU A 138 -10.16 1.23 4.86
C GLU A 138 -11.55 1.75 4.55
N GLY A 139 -12.03 2.75 5.30
CA GLY A 139 -13.38 3.27 5.14
C GLY A 139 -13.90 3.99 6.37
N THR A 140 -15.21 4.15 6.45
CA THR A 140 -15.89 4.74 7.62
C THR A 140 -16.34 3.66 8.61
N THR A 141 -16.32 3.99 9.89
CA THR A 141 -16.77 3.13 11.00
C THR A 141 -18.19 3.49 11.43
N GLU A 142 -18.73 2.75 12.41
CA GLU A 142 -20.10 2.96 12.90
C GLU A 142 -20.35 4.39 13.43
N GLU A 143 -19.33 4.99 14.04
CA GLU A 143 -19.39 6.35 14.57
C GLU A 143 -19.10 7.42 13.52
N GLY A 144 -18.91 7.02 12.25
CA GLY A 144 -18.56 7.89 11.13
C GLY A 144 -17.09 8.33 11.11
N ALA A 145 -16.25 7.81 12.01
CA ALA A 145 -14.82 8.00 11.95
C ALA A 145 -14.23 7.30 10.73
N LYS A 146 -13.06 7.75 10.27
CA LYS A 146 -12.33 7.09 9.17
C LYS A 146 -11.23 6.19 9.72
N ASP A 147 -11.21 4.97 9.22
CA ASP A 147 -10.12 4.01 9.40
C ASP A 147 -9.30 3.91 8.12
N TYR A 148 -7.99 3.71 8.28
CA TYR A 148 -7.03 3.69 7.20
C TYR A 148 -6.23 2.39 7.22
N PHE A 149 -6.19 1.70 6.08
CA PHE A 149 -5.30 0.57 5.87
C PHE A 149 -4.17 0.95 4.93
N PHE A 150 -2.92 0.77 5.37
CA PHE A 150 -1.74 1.33 4.70
C PHE A 150 -1.01 0.34 3.78
N TYR A 151 -1.34 -0.96 3.84
CA TYR A 151 -0.60 -2.02 3.15
C TYR A 151 -1.43 -2.69 2.05
N ASN A 152 -2.30 -1.92 1.39
CA ASN A 152 -3.27 -2.40 0.38
C ASN A 152 -2.67 -2.67 -1.00
N THR A 153 -1.36 -2.50 -1.20
CA THR A 153 -0.67 -2.83 -2.45
C THR A 153 0.40 -3.90 -2.22
N LYS A 154 0.69 -4.70 -3.26
CA LYS A 154 1.78 -5.69 -3.25
C LYS A 154 3.09 -5.14 -2.71
N GLU A 155 3.47 -3.93 -3.13
CA GLU A 155 4.76 -3.34 -2.75
C GLU A 155 4.80 -2.99 -1.26
N LEU A 156 3.74 -2.38 -0.73
CA LEU A 156 3.63 -2.01 0.68
C LEU A 156 3.50 -3.24 1.57
N ALA A 157 2.62 -4.18 1.23
CA ALA A 157 2.47 -5.44 1.96
C ALA A 157 3.76 -6.27 1.96
N THR A 158 4.46 -6.36 0.83
CA THR A 158 5.76 -7.06 0.75
C THR A 158 6.80 -6.44 1.68
N GLN A 159 6.86 -5.11 1.76
CA GLN A 159 7.80 -4.46 2.67
C GLN A 159 7.36 -4.62 4.13
N LYS A 160 6.06 -4.52 4.44
CA LYS A 160 5.52 -4.75 5.78
C LYS A 160 5.85 -6.15 6.31
N LEU A 161 5.74 -7.18 5.47
CA LEU A 161 6.15 -8.54 5.82
C LEU A 161 7.66 -8.69 6.12
N LYS A 162 8.50 -7.85 5.52
CA LYS A 162 9.95 -7.84 5.82
C LYS A 162 10.26 -7.08 7.11
N ASP A 163 9.52 -6.00 7.35
CA ASP A 163 9.71 -5.11 8.48
C ASP A 163 9.16 -5.73 9.78
N GLY A 164 8.06 -6.50 9.68
CA GLY A 164 7.36 -7.08 10.82
C GLY A 164 6.44 -6.06 11.49
N GLU A 165 6.41 -6.06 12.82
CA GLU A 165 5.53 -5.19 13.61
C GLU A 165 5.83 -3.70 13.41
N VAL A 166 7.10 -3.32 13.37
CA VAL A 166 7.54 -1.92 13.28
C VAL A 166 7.98 -1.59 11.86
N ASP A 167 7.37 -0.58 11.27
CA ASP A 167 7.68 -0.17 9.89
C ASP A 167 9.08 0.41 9.79
N SER A 168 9.83 0.00 8.76
CA SER A 168 11.13 0.57 8.47
C SER A 168 10.99 1.99 7.91
N PRO A 169 12.05 2.81 7.96
CA PRO A 169 12.06 4.11 7.29
C PRO A 169 11.74 4.03 5.78
N ALA A 170 12.07 2.90 5.15
CA ALA A 170 11.77 2.67 3.73
C ALA A 170 10.27 2.46 3.49
N LEU A 171 9.59 1.70 4.35
CA LEU A 171 8.14 1.52 4.29
C LEU A 171 7.40 2.81 4.61
N ILE A 172 7.78 3.50 5.70
CA ILE A 172 7.20 4.77 6.09
C ILE A 172 7.29 5.78 4.95
N HIS A 173 8.45 5.90 4.32
CA HIS A 173 8.63 6.77 3.16
C HIS A 173 7.66 6.43 2.02
N ARG A 174 7.46 5.14 1.70
CA ARG A 174 6.55 4.71 0.64
C ARG A 174 5.08 4.98 0.96
N VAL A 175 4.65 4.69 2.20
CA VAL A 175 3.28 4.97 2.66
C VAL A 175 2.98 6.46 2.56
N LEU A 176 3.89 7.29 3.07
CA LEU A 176 3.72 8.75 3.02
C LEU A 176 3.67 9.28 1.60
N LEU A 177 4.56 8.83 0.70
CA LEU A 177 4.53 9.27 -0.70
C LEU A 177 3.27 8.81 -1.43
N SER A 178 2.79 7.58 -1.17
CA SER A 178 1.56 7.06 -1.76
C SER A 178 0.37 7.92 -1.36
N ARG A 179 0.18 8.16 -0.06
CA ARG A 179 -0.92 8.98 0.45
C ARG A 179 -0.81 10.44 0.03
N LEU A 180 0.40 10.97 -0.07
CA LEU A 180 0.63 12.34 -0.50
C LEU A 180 0.28 12.56 -1.98
N ALA A 181 0.54 11.56 -2.84
CA ALA A 181 0.14 11.63 -4.25
C ALA A 181 -1.38 11.77 -4.41
N ASP A 182 -2.15 11.13 -3.53
CA ASP A 182 -3.62 11.18 -3.50
C ASP A 182 -4.17 12.36 -2.68
N HIS A 183 -3.29 13.21 -2.12
CA HIS A 183 -3.64 14.30 -1.20
C HIS A 183 -4.42 13.82 0.04
N ASP A 184 -4.17 12.57 0.47
CA ASP A 184 -4.81 11.95 1.62
C ASP A 184 -4.12 12.35 2.93
N TYR A 185 -4.25 13.63 3.25
CA TYR A 185 -3.60 14.26 4.41
C TYR A 185 -4.10 13.72 5.75
N GLU A 186 -5.36 13.25 5.80
CA GLU A 186 -5.92 12.65 7.01
C GLU A 186 -5.29 11.27 7.27
N ALA A 187 -5.10 10.43 6.25
CA ALA A 187 -4.39 9.16 6.39
C ALA A 187 -2.93 9.35 6.81
N ILE A 188 -2.23 10.33 6.22
CA ILE A 188 -0.86 10.68 6.66
C ILE A 188 -0.86 11.08 8.13
N THR A 189 -1.82 11.94 8.53
CA THR A 189 -1.94 12.40 9.93
C THR A 189 -2.19 11.25 10.89
N SER A 190 -3.05 10.31 10.51
CA SER A 190 -3.33 9.09 11.26
C SER A 190 -2.07 8.21 11.38
N TYR A 191 -1.41 7.91 10.27
CA TYR A 191 -0.23 7.05 10.23
C TYR A 191 0.92 7.57 11.09
N VAL A 192 1.25 8.87 11.01
CA VAL A 192 2.34 9.47 11.80
C VAL A 192 1.96 9.81 13.24
N SER A 193 0.74 9.50 13.67
CA SER A 193 0.32 9.62 15.07
C SER A 193 0.77 8.42 15.91
N ASP A 194 1.06 7.29 15.28
CA ASP A 194 1.60 6.10 15.90
C ASP A 194 3.02 6.35 16.48
N GLU A 195 3.26 5.88 17.70
CA GLU A 195 4.50 6.16 18.44
C GLU A 195 5.71 5.39 17.89
N ASP A 196 5.51 4.19 17.36
CA ASP A 196 6.59 3.40 16.75
C ASP A 196 7.02 4.02 15.42
N ILE A 197 6.05 4.54 14.65
CA ILE A 197 6.33 5.33 13.43
C ILE A 197 7.11 6.60 13.79
N ARG A 198 6.67 7.34 14.81
CA ARG A 198 7.35 8.56 15.28
C ARG A 198 8.76 8.28 15.79
N THR A 199 8.95 7.22 16.55
CA THR A 199 10.25 6.77 17.04
C THR A 199 11.18 6.46 15.86
N THR A 200 10.66 5.76 14.84
CA THR A 200 11.45 5.37 13.66
C THR A 200 11.91 6.56 12.82
N ILE A 201 11.03 7.54 12.57
CA ILE A 201 11.38 8.72 11.76
C ILE A 201 12.21 9.76 12.52
N THR A 202 12.22 9.74 13.85
CA THR A 202 13.03 10.66 14.66
C THR A 202 14.39 10.10 15.06
N ARG A 203 14.70 8.85 14.67
CA ARG A 203 16.00 8.23 14.96
C ARG A 203 17.17 9.10 14.49
N THR A 204 18.23 9.11 15.28
CA THR A 204 19.45 9.88 14.99
C THR A 204 20.70 9.08 15.42
N PRO A 205 21.81 9.19 14.67
CA PRO A 205 21.94 9.85 13.37
C PRO A 205 21.33 9.02 12.23
N ILE A 206 20.87 9.68 11.18
CA ILE A 206 20.49 9.00 9.93
C ILE A 206 21.73 8.77 9.05
N SER A 207 21.66 7.79 8.14
CA SER A 207 22.77 7.52 7.23
C SER A 207 22.74 8.45 6.01
N LYS A 208 23.87 8.57 5.30
CA LYS A 208 23.91 9.30 4.01
C LYS A 208 22.96 8.72 2.96
N ALA A 209 22.71 7.40 3.00
CA ALA A 209 21.78 6.74 2.09
C ALA A 209 20.32 7.14 2.35
N ASP A 210 20.01 7.54 3.59
CA ASP A 210 18.65 7.89 4.02
C ASP A 210 18.29 9.37 3.77
N VAL A 211 19.26 10.20 3.37
CA VAL A 211 19.08 11.66 3.23
C VAL A 211 17.89 12.04 2.34
N THR A 212 17.68 11.31 1.23
CA THR A 212 16.55 11.60 0.34
C THR A 212 15.23 11.22 0.98
N SER A 213 15.09 9.98 1.48
CA SER A 213 13.83 9.52 2.08
C SER A 213 13.46 10.35 3.31
N TYR A 214 14.41 10.71 4.17
CA TYR A 214 14.11 11.55 5.34
C TYR A 214 13.75 12.99 4.97
N ASN A 215 14.34 13.55 3.91
CA ASN A 215 13.91 14.85 3.40
C ASN A 215 12.46 14.83 2.92
N ASP A 216 12.06 13.73 2.29
CA ASP A 216 10.73 13.55 1.70
C ASP A 216 9.69 13.21 2.79
N ILE A 217 10.08 12.44 3.82
CA ILE A 217 9.30 12.27 5.06
C ILE A 217 9.08 13.63 5.74
N GLY A 218 10.15 14.42 5.91
CA GLY A 218 10.06 15.76 6.49
C GLY A 218 9.13 16.70 5.70
N PHE A 219 9.12 16.59 4.37
CA PHE A 219 8.18 17.29 3.52
C PHE A 219 6.73 16.83 3.75
N ALA A 220 6.46 15.52 3.70
CA ALA A 220 5.12 14.98 3.92
C ALA A 220 4.54 15.38 5.31
N LEU A 221 5.38 15.39 6.35
CA LEU A 221 5.00 15.87 7.68
C LEU A 221 4.63 17.36 7.70
N ALA A 222 5.34 18.19 6.93
CA ALA A 222 5.05 19.61 6.83
C ALA A 222 3.71 19.86 6.10
N GLU A 223 3.40 19.08 5.06
CA GLU A 223 2.14 19.18 4.30
C GLU A 223 0.92 18.93 5.19
N VAL A 224 1.04 18.09 6.21
CA VAL A 224 -0.04 17.80 7.18
C VAL A 224 0.04 18.65 8.46
N GLY A 225 0.84 19.72 8.47
CA GLY A 225 0.92 20.65 9.59
C GLY A 225 1.67 20.12 10.82
N LYS A 226 2.36 18.97 10.74
CA LYS A 226 3.19 18.43 11.82
C LYS A 226 4.56 19.12 11.84
N PHE A 227 4.57 20.45 11.91
CA PHE A 227 5.75 21.27 11.66
C PHE A 227 6.91 20.98 12.61
N ASP A 228 6.66 20.74 13.91
CA ASP A 228 7.75 20.43 14.85
C ASP A 228 8.45 19.11 14.53
N LEU A 229 7.65 18.08 14.20
CA LEU A 229 8.15 16.78 13.78
C LEU A 229 8.89 16.89 12.44
N ALA A 230 8.32 17.62 11.48
CA ALA A 230 8.96 17.91 10.20
C ALA A 230 10.33 18.60 10.39
N LEU A 231 10.41 19.65 11.20
CA LEU A 231 11.67 20.37 11.47
C LEU A 231 12.70 19.49 12.16
N HIS A 232 12.28 18.62 13.08
CA HIS A 232 13.18 17.65 13.71
C HIS A 232 13.81 16.73 12.66
N VAL A 233 12.98 16.11 11.81
CA VAL A 233 13.42 15.20 10.74
C VAL A 233 14.33 15.94 9.74
N LEU A 234 13.93 17.11 9.27
CA LEU A 234 14.69 17.90 8.29
C LEU A 234 16.04 18.39 8.86
N ARG A 235 16.11 18.77 10.14
CA ARG A 235 17.38 19.15 10.79
C ARG A 235 18.33 17.96 10.92
N ASN A 236 17.82 16.74 11.11
CA ASN A 236 18.66 15.53 11.04
C ASN A 236 19.25 15.35 9.63
N VAL A 237 18.50 15.66 8.57
CA VAL A 237 19.03 15.68 7.19
C VAL A 237 20.08 16.78 7.02
N GLU A 238 19.85 17.98 7.57
CA GLU A 238 20.79 19.10 7.49
C GLU A 238 22.15 18.77 8.09
N ASN A 239 22.19 18.02 9.19
CA ASN A 239 23.44 17.59 9.82
C ASN A 239 24.30 16.70 8.90
N ILE A 240 23.69 15.99 7.95
CA ILE A 240 24.37 15.04 7.06
C ILE A 240 24.62 15.64 5.66
N ALA A 241 23.67 16.44 5.16
CA ALA A 241 23.68 16.99 3.81
C ALA A 241 23.23 18.47 3.79
N PRO A 242 23.97 19.38 4.44
CA PRO A 242 23.57 20.78 4.60
C PRO A 242 23.46 21.54 3.27
N ASP A 243 24.15 21.04 2.24
CA ASP A 243 24.15 21.63 0.90
C ASP A 243 23.00 21.13 0.01
N ARG A 244 22.11 20.25 0.48
CA ARG A 244 21.00 19.75 -0.35
C ARG A 244 20.02 20.88 -0.67
N THR A 245 19.88 21.23 -1.95
CA THR A 245 19.01 22.35 -2.38
C THR A 245 17.54 22.14 -1.99
N VAL A 246 17.01 20.93 -2.18
CA VAL A 246 15.61 20.61 -1.84
C VAL A 246 15.35 20.74 -0.34
N LEU A 247 16.31 20.32 0.49
CA LEU A 247 16.24 20.47 1.95
C LEU A 247 16.14 21.94 2.36
N MET A 248 16.92 22.83 1.74
CA MET A 248 16.86 24.27 2.04
C MET A 248 15.45 24.81 1.82
N LEU A 249 14.79 24.40 0.73
CA LEU A 249 13.42 24.83 0.45
C LEU A 249 12.44 24.25 1.47
N ASN A 250 12.55 22.95 1.78
CA ASN A 250 11.66 22.28 2.73
C ASN A 250 11.77 22.87 4.15
N LEU A 251 12.99 23.15 4.64
CA LEU A 251 13.21 23.85 5.91
C LEU A 251 12.61 25.26 5.87
N ALA A 252 12.82 26.01 4.80
CA ALA A 252 12.31 27.36 4.66
C ALA A 252 10.77 27.41 4.63
N ASP A 253 10.13 26.50 3.88
CA ASP A 253 8.68 26.39 3.77
C ASP A 253 8.07 25.96 5.12
N THR A 254 8.66 24.97 5.79
CA THR A 254 8.19 24.49 7.10
C THR A 254 8.32 25.56 8.18
N LEU A 255 9.48 26.24 8.28
CA LEU A 255 9.68 27.33 9.22
C LEU A 255 8.73 28.50 8.96
N TRP A 256 8.47 28.80 7.68
CA TRP A 256 7.53 29.86 7.31
C TRP A 256 6.11 29.52 7.75
N ALA A 257 5.66 28.29 7.49
CA ALA A 257 4.34 27.81 7.89
C ALA A 257 4.17 27.77 9.42
N LYS A 258 5.25 27.51 10.16
CA LYS A 258 5.30 27.59 11.64
C LYS A 258 5.46 29.03 12.16
N GLU A 259 5.30 30.05 11.33
CA GLU A 259 5.44 31.47 11.69
C GLU A 259 6.86 31.88 12.16
N GLN A 260 7.87 31.03 11.93
CA GLN A 260 9.28 31.28 12.28
C GLN A 260 10.04 31.96 11.12
N GLN A 261 9.47 33.04 10.59
CA GLN A 261 9.95 33.70 9.36
C GLN A 261 11.41 34.19 9.46
N LYS A 262 11.86 34.60 10.66
CA LYS A 262 13.24 35.02 10.90
C LYS A 262 14.24 33.88 10.64
N GLU A 263 13.91 32.66 11.03
CA GLU A 263 14.73 31.47 10.75
C GLU A 263 14.56 30.99 9.30
N ALA A 264 13.37 31.16 8.70
CA ALA A 264 13.10 30.74 7.32
C ALA A 264 13.91 31.52 6.27
N LYS A 265 14.04 32.84 6.43
CA LYS A 265 14.67 33.73 5.43
C LYS A 265 16.10 33.32 5.04
N PRO A 266 17.01 32.98 5.98
CA PRO A 266 18.33 32.43 5.64
C PRO A 266 18.29 31.22 4.70
N TYR A 267 17.36 30.29 4.89
CA TYR A 267 17.22 29.12 4.03
C TYR A 267 16.71 29.47 2.63
N TYR A 268 15.70 30.35 2.52
CA TYR A 268 15.27 30.86 1.21
C TYR A 268 16.41 31.53 0.44
N LYS A 269 17.23 32.32 1.15
CA LYS A 269 18.37 33.01 0.54
C LYS A 269 19.41 32.01 0.02
N LYS A 270 19.76 31.00 0.82
CA LYS A 270 20.67 29.91 0.40
C LYS A 270 20.12 29.17 -0.82
N TYR A 271 18.84 28.77 -0.79
CA TYR A 271 18.16 28.12 -1.90
C TYR A 271 18.19 28.97 -3.17
N TYR A 272 17.81 30.25 -3.07
CA TYR A 272 17.79 31.18 -4.20
C TYR A 272 19.16 31.34 -4.85
N ILE A 273 20.21 31.59 -4.04
CA ILE A 273 21.59 31.72 -4.53
C ILE A 273 22.02 30.43 -5.24
N LYS A 274 21.73 29.27 -4.65
CA LYS A 274 22.11 27.97 -5.21
C LYS A 274 21.41 27.70 -6.54
N MET A 275 20.11 27.92 -6.63
CA MET A 275 19.34 27.76 -7.87
C MET A 275 19.82 28.72 -8.96
N LYS A 276 20.10 29.98 -8.61
CA LYS A 276 20.65 30.98 -9.52
C LYS A 276 22.03 30.57 -10.04
N SER A 277 22.94 30.17 -9.15
CA SER A 277 24.28 29.71 -9.56
C SER A 277 24.26 28.49 -10.48
N ALA A 278 23.18 27.68 -10.43
CA ALA A 278 22.98 26.53 -11.30
C ALA A 278 22.24 26.85 -12.61
N GLY A 279 21.92 28.11 -12.90
CA GLY A 279 21.15 28.52 -14.09
C GLY A 279 19.69 28.05 -14.07
N LYS A 280 19.13 27.80 -12.88
CA LYS A 280 17.77 27.28 -12.66
C LYS A 280 16.81 28.32 -12.11
N GLU A 281 17.02 29.60 -12.42
CA GLU A 281 16.21 30.72 -11.93
C GLU A 281 14.73 30.55 -12.25
N LYS A 282 14.41 30.00 -13.43
CA LYS A 282 13.02 29.74 -13.87
C LYS A 282 12.30 28.69 -13.03
N SER A 283 13.04 27.85 -12.29
CA SER A 283 12.48 26.80 -11.43
C SER A 283 12.33 27.24 -9.97
N ILE A 284 12.68 28.49 -9.64
CA ILE A 284 12.52 29.04 -8.28
C ILE A 284 11.02 29.35 -8.08
N PRO A 285 10.36 28.76 -7.07
CA PRO A 285 8.97 29.06 -6.78
C PRO A 285 8.77 30.55 -6.47
N THR A 286 7.72 31.17 -7.01
CA THR A 286 7.43 32.61 -6.80
C THR A 286 7.43 33.00 -5.32
N ARG A 287 6.87 32.12 -4.46
CA ARG A 287 6.83 32.29 -3.00
C ARG A 287 8.19 32.57 -2.37
N VAL A 288 9.29 32.04 -2.93
CA VAL A 288 10.65 32.28 -2.41
C VAL A 288 10.99 33.77 -2.49
N MET A 289 10.71 34.40 -3.63
CA MET A 289 11.01 35.82 -3.85
C MET A 289 10.09 36.74 -3.05
N GLU A 290 8.83 36.35 -2.89
CA GLU A 290 7.86 37.10 -2.07
C GLU A 290 8.27 37.08 -0.59
N ARG A 291 8.60 35.90 -0.06
CA ARG A 291 9.00 35.70 1.34
C ARG A 291 10.34 36.35 1.69
N LEU A 292 11.23 36.53 0.71
CA LEU A 292 12.49 37.27 0.87
C LEU A 292 12.32 38.80 0.89
N LYS A 293 11.20 39.34 0.36
CA LYS A 293 10.92 40.79 0.33
C LYS A 293 10.21 41.30 1.58
N GLN A 294 9.44 40.44 2.23
CA GLN A 294 8.90 40.67 3.57
C GLN A 294 10.05 40.73 4.58
#